data_AF-A0A4Q6E0L6-F1
#
_entry.id   AF-A0A4Q6E0L6-F1
#
_cell.length_a   1.000
_cell.length_b   1.000
_cell.length_c   1.000
_cell.angle_alpha   90.00
_cell.angle_beta   90.00
_cell.angle_gamma   90.00
#
_symmetry.space_group_name_H-M   'P 1'
#
loop_
_entity.id
_entity.type
_entity.pdbx_description
1 polymer ?
#
loop_
_entity_poly.entity_id
_entity_poly.type
_entity_poly.pdbx_seq_one_letter_code
_entity_poly.pdbx_strand_id
1 'polypeptide(L)'
;MSHSTHTFLQIHHRDNVLVALDDLARGTAIHFNDITFHLNTDVPSKHKFTIKALKPGEEVFMYGVLVGVTTENIEQGSALTVNNVHHAAGEFKLGERKTDWHKPDVSQFSQRTFLGYHRDDGSVGTANYWIVVPLVFCENRNVEVLKEALVGKLGFKQAKTYETEVEELISLYKAGRSVE
;
A
#
# COMPACT_ATOMS: atom_id res chain seq x y z
N MET A 1 15.04 -27.40 -5.77
CA MET A 1 15.34 -26.23 -6.61
C MET A 1 15.86 -25.16 -5.67
N SER A 2 17.09 -24.68 -5.86
CA SER A 2 17.64 -23.62 -5.02
C SER A 2 16.83 -22.35 -5.26
N HIS A 3 16.06 -21.91 -4.28
CA HIS A 3 15.43 -20.59 -4.33
C HIS A 3 16.57 -19.58 -4.21
N SER A 4 16.95 -18.97 -5.32
CA SER A 4 17.83 -17.80 -5.29
C SER A 4 17.06 -16.67 -4.59
N THR A 5 17.41 -16.41 -3.34
CA THR A 5 16.84 -15.31 -2.57
C THR A 5 17.20 -14.00 -3.26
N HIS A 6 16.22 -13.27 -3.77
CA HIS A 6 16.45 -11.97 -4.37
C HIS A 6 16.64 -10.96 -3.25
N THR A 7 17.85 -10.41 -3.13
CA THR A 7 18.21 -9.47 -2.05
C THR A 7 18.19 -8.01 -2.51
N PHE A 8 17.93 -7.76 -3.79
CA PHE A 8 17.73 -6.43 -4.37
C PHE A 8 16.80 -6.49 -5.59
N LEU A 9 16.32 -5.34 -6.05
CA LEU A 9 15.39 -5.21 -7.17
C LEU A 9 15.64 -3.94 -8.00
N GLN A 10 15.53 -4.07 -9.33
CA GLN A 10 15.27 -2.95 -10.23
C GLN A 10 13.76 -2.90 -10.50
N ILE A 11 13.10 -1.78 -10.19
CA ILE A 11 11.64 -1.70 -10.29
C ILE A 11 11.20 -1.45 -11.73
N HIS A 12 11.91 -0.56 -12.42
CA HIS A 12 11.65 -0.23 -13.80
C HIS A 12 12.94 -0.28 -14.62
N HIS A 13 12.86 -0.69 -15.89
CA HIS A 13 14.03 -0.86 -16.77
C HIS A 13 14.85 0.43 -17.00
N ARG A 14 14.24 1.60 -16.76
CA ARG A 14 14.91 2.92 -16.83
C ARG A 14 15.60 3.34 -15.53
N ASP A 15 15.44 2.59 -14.45
CA ASP A 15 16.03 2.94 -13.16
C ASP A 15 17.55 2.75 -13.25
N ASN A 16 18.31 3.76 -12.81
CA ASN A 16 19.77 3.70 -12.74
C ASN A 16 20.28 3.37 -11.33
N VAL A 17 19.38 2.93 -10.46
CA VAL A 17 19.62 2.53 -9.08
C VAL A 17 18.88 1.21 -8.79
N LEU A 18 19.33 0.52 -7.76
CA LEU A 18 18.67 -0.68 -7.24
C LEU A 18 18.14 -0.42 -5.84
N VAL A 19 17.12 -1.17 -5.43
CA VAL A 19 16.57 -1.16 -4.07
C VAL A 19 16.98 -2.42 -3.35
N ALA A 20 17.51 -2.30 -2.13
CA ALA A 20 17.80 -3.43 -1.28
C ALA A 20 16.50 -4.03 -0.70
N LEU A 21 16.33 -5.34 -0.83
CA LEU A 21 15.21 -6.09 -0.25
C LEU A 21 15.56 -6.66 1.14
N ASP A 22 16.84 -6.63 1.51
CA ASP A 22 17.40 -7.03 2.80
C ASP A 22 18.51 -6.06 3.21
N ASP A 23 19.02 -6.17 4.43
CA ASP A 23 20.21 -5.43 4.86
C ASP A 23 21.46 -6.00 4.19
N LEU A 24 22.15 -5.17 3.39
CA LEU A 24 23.32 -5.58 2.62
C LEU A 24 24.57 -4.94 3.20
N ALA A 25 25.53 -5.76 3.63
CA ALA A 25 26.81 -5.26 4.13
C ALA A 25 27.70 -4.76 2.98
N ARG A 26 28.56 -3.79 3.28
CA ARG A 26 29.67 -3.40 2.41
C ARG A 26 30.47 -4.64 1.99
N GLY A 27 30.87 -4.68 0.73
CA GLY A 27 31.58 -5.81 0.14
C GLY A 27 30.67 -6.93 -0.36
N THR A 28 29.34 -6.83 -0.17
CA THR A 28 28.40 -7.78 -0.79
C THR A 28 28.50 -7.70 -2.30
N ALA A 29 28.67 -8.85 -2.97
CA ALA A 29 28.69 -8.94 -4.43
C ALA A 29 27.26 -8.82 -4.99
N ILE A 30 27.08 -7.91 -5.94
CA ILE A 30 25.84 -7.67 -6.66
C ILE A 30 26.01 -8.15 -8.10
N HIS A 31 25.21 -9.12 -8.49
CA HIS A 31 25.14 -9.64 -9.85
C HIS A 31 23.87 -9.12 -10.53
N PHE A 32 24.00 -8.06 -11.33
CA PHE A 32 22.87 -7.40 -11.97
C PHE A 32 23.07 -7.38 -13.49
N ASN A 33 22.20 -8.07 -14.24
CA ASN A 33 22.40 -8.32 -15.67
C ASN A 33 23.80 -8.90 -15.94
N ASP A 34 24.55 -8.31 -16.88
CA ASP A 34 25.89 -8.74 -17.26
C ASP A 34 27.01 -8.07 -16.44
N ILE A 35 26.67 -7.31 -15.40
CA ILE A 35 27.65 -6.63 -14.55
C ILE A 35 27.70 -7.24 -13.15
N THR A 36 28.92 -7.31 -12.61
CA THR A 36 29.18 -7.67 -11.22
C THR A 36 29.98 -6.57 -10.57
N PHE A 37 29.55 -6.13 -9.40
CA PHE A 37 30.25 -5.14 -8.57
C PHE A 37 30.02 -5.44 -7.09
N HIS A 38 30.77 -4.77 -6.21
CA HIS A 38 30.61 -4.93 -4.77
C HIS A 38 30.02 -3.66 -4.17
N LEU A 39 29.25 -3.79 -3.10
CA LEU A 39 28.79 -2.62 -2.35
C LEU A 39 29.96 -1.90 -1.68
N ASN A 40 29.99 -0.59 -1.82
CA ASN A 40 31.02 0.26 -1.20
C ASN A 40 30.63 0.74 0.20
N THR A 41 29.33 0.71 0.52
CA THR A 41 28.77 1.05 1.83
C THR A 41 27.83 -0.05 2.29
N ASP A 42 27.49 -0.06 3.57
CA ASP A 42 26.31 -0.80 4.03
C ASP A 42 25.05 -0.16 3.42
N VAL A 43 24.09 -0.99 3.02
CA VAL A 43 22.82 -0.56 2.44
C VAL A 43 21.70 -1.24 3.22
N PRO A 44 21.00 -0.52 4.10
CA PRO A 44 19.87 -1.10 4.82
C PRO A 44 18.73 -1.48 3.86
N SER A 45 17.89 -2.40 4.28
CA SER A 45 16.68 -2.77 3.56
C SER A 45 15.85 -1.52 3.18
N LYS A 46 15.23 -1.58 2.00
CA LYS A 46 14.43 -0.50 1.38
C LYS A 46 15.24 0.73 0.94
N HIS A 47 16.54 0.77 1.16
CA HIS A 47 17.39 1.86 0.66
C HIS A 47 17.84 1.59 -0.78
N LYS A 48 18.23 2.67 -1.45
CA LYS A 48 18.72 2.63 -2.84
C LYS A 48 20.23 2.59 -2.86
N PHE A 49 20.80 1.96 -3.87
CA PHE A 49 22.24 2.02 -4.14
C PHE A 49 22.53 2.11 -5.64
N THR A 50 23.70 2.62 -5.97
CA THR A 50 24.08 2.94 -7.34
C THR A 50 24.51 1.71 -8.14
N ILE A 51 24.05 1.62 -9.39
CA ILE A 51 24.48 0.57 -10.33
C ILE A 51 25.84 0.91 -10.96
N LYS A 52 26.14 2.21 -11.08
CA LYS A 52 27.38 2.78 -11.62
C LYS A 52 27.75 4.01 -10.78
N ALA A 53 29.00 4.45 -10.82
CA ALA A 53 29.37 5.71 -10.16
C ALA A 53 28.56 6.88 -10.76
N LEU A 54 28.13 7.80 -9.89
CA LEU A 54 27.41 9.02 -10.25
C LEU A 54 28.20 10.26 -9.81
N LYS A 55 28.31 11.25 -10.69
CA LYS A 55 28.95 12.55 -10.39
C LYS A 55 27.94 13.55 -9.85
N PRO A 56 28.34 14.65 -9.19
CA PRO A 56 27.43 15.73 -8.81
C PRO A 56 26.67 16.25 -10.03
N GLY A 57 25.37 16.49 -9.86
CA GLY A 57 24.50 16.97 -10.93
C GLY A 57 23.92 15.87 -11.82
N GLU A 58 24.25 14.59 -11.57
CA GLU A 58 23.66 13.48 -12.33
C GLU A 58 22.28 13.08 -11.81
N GLU A 59 21.42 12.73 -12.76
CA GLU A 59 20.03 12.38 -12.50
C GLU A 59 19.89 10.98 -11.90
N VAL A 60 19.03 10.86 -10.90
CA VAL A 60 18.64 9.60 -10.26
C VAL A 60 17.23 9.23 -10.70
N PHE A 61 17.10 8.07 -11.34
CA PHE A 61 15.83 7.54 -11.86
C PHE A 61 15.34 6.36 -11.03
N MET A 62 14.08 6.43 -10.61
CA MET A 62 13.38 5.35 -9.91
C MET A 62 11.92 5.30 -10.39
N TYR A 63 11.33 4.12 -10.51
CA TYR A 63 10.00 3.93 -11.12
C TYR A 63 9.90 4.45 -12.56
N GLY A 64 11.04 4.57 -13.25
CA GLY A 64 11.15 5.12 -14.59
C GLY A 64 11.01 6.64 -14.70
N VAL A 65 11.03 7.36 -13.59
CA VAL A 65 10.93 8.83 -13.53
C VAL A 65 12.11 9.44 -12.76
N LEU A 66 12.40 10.72 -13.03
CA LEU A 66 13.40 11.47 -12.29
C LEU A 66 12.91 11.69 -10.85
N VAL A 67 13.71 11.29 -9.86
CA VAL A 67 13.38 11.43 -8.43
C VAL A 67 14.37 12.29 -7.66
N GLY A 68 15.57 12.51 -8.19
CA GLY A 68 16.63 13.24 -7.52
C GLY A 68 17.81 13.55 -8.42
N VAL A 69 18.68 14.41 -7.92
CA VAL A 69 19.98 14.72 -8.52
C VAL A 69 21.04 14.61 -7.43
N THR A 70 22.16 13.97 -7.77
CA THR A 70 23.30 13.80 -6.86
C THR A 70 23.96 15.13 -6.51
N THR A 71 24.36 15.29 -5.26
CA THR A 71 25.03 16.51 -4.75
C THR A 71 26.53 16.36 -4.66
N GLU A 72 27.03 15.13 -4.68
CA GLU A 72 28.45 14.77 -4.57
C GLU A 72 28.80 13.59 -5.50
N ASN A 73 30.07 13.21 -5.54
CA ASN A 73 30.49 11.99 -6.21
C ASN A 73 30.04 10.78 -5.38
N ILE A 74 29.33 9.84 -6.00
CA ILE A 74 28.85 8.61 -5.39
C ILE A 74 29.46 7.44 -6.16
N GLU A 75 30.30 6.64 -5.52
CA GLU A 75 30.92 5.48 -6.16
C GLU A 75 29.90 4.39 -6.48
N GLN A 76 30.21 3.50 -7.43
CA GLN A 76 29.39 2.34 -7.75
C GLN A 76 29.15 1.49 -6.49
N GLY A 77 27.91 1.02 -6.29
CA GLY A 77 27.55 0.20 -5.14
C GLY A 77 27.44 0.98 -3.83
N SER A 78 27.35 2.31 -3.86
CA SER A 78 27.18 3.12 -2.64
C SER A 78 25.71 3.44 -2.39
N ALA A 79 25.32 3.57 -1.13
CA ALA A 79 23.97 3.94 -0.71
C ALA A 79 23.62 5.38 -1.12
N LEU A 80 22.41 5.57 -1.62
CA LEU A 80 21.81 6.88 -1.81
C LEU A 80 21.07 7.28 -0.54
N THR A 81 21.42 8.46 -0.02
CA THR A 81 20.92 9.01 1.23
C THR A 81 20.39 10.42 0.98
N VAL A 82 19.73 11.00 1.98
CA VAL A 82 19.26 12.39 1.92
C VAL A 82 20.40 13.43 1.88
N ASN A 83 21.63 13.01 2.17
CA ASN A 83 22.80 13.92 2.19
C ASN A 83 23.46 14.02 0.80
N ASN A 84 23.40 12.94 0.02
CA ASN A 84 24.10 12.82 -1.26
C ASN A 84 23.19 12.96 -2.50
N VAL A 85 21.88 13.09 -2.27
CA VAL A 85 20.87 13.36 -3.29
C VAL A 85 19.89 14.39 -2.77
N HIS A 86 19.56 15.37 -3.59
CA HIS A 86 18.41 16.25 -3.36
C HIS A 86 17.28 15.89 -4.32
N HIS A 87 16.05 16.20 -3.93
CA HIS A 87 14.88 15.93 -4.76
C HIS A 87 14.94 16.73 -6.07
N ALA A 88 14.60 16.06 -7.16
CA ALA A 88 14.39 16.66 -8.46
C ALA A 88 13.20 15.97 -9.13
N ALA A 89 12.44 16.73 -9.91
CA ALA A 89 11.36 16.24 -10.74
C ALA A 89 11.59 16.74 -12.16
N GLY A 90 11.17 15.94 -13.15
CA GLY A 90 11.27 16.36 -14.55
C GLY A 90 10.48 17.64 -14.81
N GLU A 91 10.90 18.40 -15.81
CA GLU A 91 10.17 19.60 -16.23
C GLU A 91 8.72 19.28 -16.57
N PHE A 92 7.81 20.16 -16.15
CA PHE A 92 6.43 20.08 -16.56
C PHE A 92 6.32 20.38 -18.06
N LYS A 93 5.81 19.41 -18.83
CA LYS A 93 5.52 19.58 -20.26
C LYS A 93 4.04 19.30 -20.47
N LEU A 94 3.35 20.23 -21.12
CA LEU A 94 2.00 19.98 -21.64
C LEU A 94 2.12 18.93 -22.75
N GLY A 95 1.92 17.67 -22.41
CA GLY A 95 1.92 16.56 -23.37
C GLY A 95 0.51 16.21 -23.81
N GLU A 96 0.37 15.61 -24.99
CA GLU A 96 -0.86 14.95 -25.36
C GLU A 96 -1.15 13.80 -24.39
N ARG A 97 -2.43 13.63 -24.02
CA ARG A 97 -2.85 12.59 -23.10
C ARG A 97 -2.56 11.22 -23.72
N LYS A 98 -1.56 10.52 -23.20
CA LYS A 98 -1.29 9.11 -23.56
C LYS A 98 -2.39 8.22 -22.99
N THR A 99 -3.37 7.89 -23.80
CA THR A 99 -4.40 6.89 -23.47
C THR A 99 -3.99 5.48 -23.85
N ASP A 100 -2.95 5.34 -24.67
CA ASP A 100 -2.42 4.06 -25.09
C ASP A 100 -1.71 3.39 -23.91
N TRP A 101 -2.20 2.21 -23.55
CA TRP A 101 -1.59 1.36 -22.55
C TRP A 101 -1.69 -0.09 -22.99
N HIS A 102 -0.71 -0.90 -22.59
CA HIS A 102 -0.74 -2.33 -22.90
C HIS A 102 -1.63 -3.03 -21.88
N LYS A 103 -2.87 -3.33 -22.28
CA LYS A 103 -3.81 -4.08 -21.45
C LYS A 103 -3.22 -5.46 -21.10
N PRO A 104 -3.08 -5.83 -19.81
CA PRO A 104 -2.61 -7.13 -19.43
C PRO A 104 -3.61 -8.19 -19.88
N ASP A 105 -3.09 -9.36 -20.24
CA ASP A 105 -3.93 -10.49 -20.60
C ASP A 105 -4.68 -10.98 -19.35
N VAL A 106 -6.00 -10.91 -19.41
CA VAL A 106 -6.92 -11.37 -18.37
C VAL A 106 -7.66 -12.65 -18.80
N SER A 107 -7.26 -13.29 -19.90
CA SER A 107 -7.86 -14.51 -20.45
C SER A 107 -7.98 -15.63 -19.41
N GLN A 108 -6.97 -15.78 -18.55
CA GLN A 108 -6.93 -16.74 -17.46
C GLN A 108 -8.06 -16.57 -16.43
N PHE A 109 -8.68 -15.39 -16.36
CA PHE A 109 -9.78 -15.09 -15.45
C PHE A 109 -11.15 -15.07 -16.15
N SER A 110 -11.21 -15.28 -17.46
CA SER A 110 -12.45 -15.15 -18.25
C SER A 110 -13.59 -16.08 -17.79
N GLN A 111 -13.26 -17.25 -17.23
CA GLN A 111 -14.22 -18.23 -16.74
C GLN A 111 -14.41 -18.17 -15.21
N ARG A 112 -13.81 -17.19 -14.53
CA ARG A 112 -13.98 -17.03 -13.08
C ARG A 112 -15.36 -16.45 -12.81
N THR A 113 -16.11 -17.12 -11.94
CA THR A 113 -17.42 -16.66 -11.48
C THR A 113 -17.43 -16.52 -9.96
N PHE A 114 -18.40 -15.78 -9.44
CA PHE A 114 -18.68 -15.71 -8.01
C PHE A 114 -20.20 -15.76 -7.79
N LEU A 115 -20.63 -16.19 -6.61
CA LEU A 115 -22.04 -16.16 -6.23
C LEU A 115 -22.42 -14.72 -5.89
N GLY A 116 -23.12 -14.06 -6.81
CA GLY A 116 -23.54 -12.68 -6.68
C GLY A 116 -25.05 -12.49 -6.62
N TYR A 117 -25.48 -11.31 -6.18
CA TYR A 117 -26.88 -10.92 -6.12
C TYR A 117 -27.27 -10.17 -7.40
N HIS A 118 -27.96 -10.85 -8.31
CA HIS A 118 -28.41 -10.27 -9.58
C HIS A 118 -29.51 -9.22 -9.37
N ARG A 119 -29.44 -8.15 -10.17
CA ARG A 119 -30.43 -7.06 -10.21
C ARG A 119 -31.10 -6.99 -11.58
N ASP A 120 -32.27 -6.38 -11.63
CA ASP A 120 -33.06 -6.25 -12.87
C ASP A 120 -32.36 -5.39 -13.95
N ASP A 121 -31.43 -4.52 -13.55
CA ASP A 121 -30.60 -3.71 -14.45
C ASP A 121 -29.37 -4.46 -15.00
N GLY A 122 -29.20 -5.74 -14.65
CA GLY A 122 -28.08 -6.58 -15.07
C GLY A 122 -26.81 -6.45 -14.21
N SER A 123 -26.77 -5.53 -13.25
CA SER A 123 -25.68 -5.44 -12.29
C SER A 123 -25.70 -6.63 -11.32
N VAL A 124 -24.53 -6.98 -10.77
CA VAL A 124 -24.38 -8.09 -9.82
C VAL A 124 -23.70 -7.57 -8.57
N GLY A 125 -24.42 -7.57 -7.44
CA GLY A 125 -23.91 -7.16 -6.15
C GLY A 125 -23.09 -8.23 -5.45
N THR A 126 -22.07 -7.83 -4.70
CA THR A 126 -21.26 -8.72 -3.83
C THR A 126 -21.88 -8.94 -2.45
N ALA A 127 -22.91 -8.15 -2.10
CA ALA A 127 -23.67 -8.23 -0.87
C ALA A 127 -25.11 -7.78 -1.10
N ASN A 128 -26.03 -8.19 -0.21
CA ASN A 128 -27.45 -7.82 -0.29
C ASN A 128 -27.85 -7.02 0.95
N TYR A 129 -27.83 -5.71 0.83
CA TYR A 129 -28.17 -4.79 1.91
C TYR A 129 -29.52 -4.12 1.69
N TRP A 130 -30.24 -3.88 2.78
CA TRP A 130 -31.32 -2.90 2.83
C TRP A 130 -30.76 -1.60 3.36
N ILE A 131 -30.82 -0.54 2.54
CA ILE A 131 -30.36 0.80 2.93
C ILE A 131 -31.61 1.67 3.11
N VAL A 132 -31.80 2.17 4.33
CA VAL A 132 -32.89 3.10 4.65
C VAL A 132 -32.26 4.47 4.85
N VAL A 133 -32.57 5.41 3.94
CA VAL A 133 -32.05 6.79 3.99
C VAL A 133 -33.21 7.73 4.34
N PRO A 134 -33.23 8.32 5.55
CA PRO A 134 -34.23 9.33 5.88
C PRO A 134 -33.98 10.59 5.05
N LEU A 135 -35.03 11.15 4.44
CA LEU A 135 -34.94 12.38 3.63
C LEU A 135 -34.91 13.65 4.48
N VAL A 136 -35.27 13.56 5.76
CA VAL A 136 -35.23 14.65 6.74
C VAL A 136 -34.72 14.14 8.08
N PHE A 137 -34.01 15.00 8.81
CA PHE A 137 -33.35 14.62 10.06
C PHE A 137 -34.30 14.16 11.16
N CYS A 138 -35.55 14.64 11.16
CA CYS A 138 -36.55 14.27 12.17
C CYS A 138 -36.85 12.76 12.19
N GLU A 139 -36.66 12.07 11.05
CA GLU A 139 -36.95 10.63 10.93
C GLU A 139 -35.81 9.72 11.41
N ASN A 140 -34.64 10.27 11.75
CA ASN A 140 -33.49 9.45 12.17
C ASN A 140 -33.82 8.52 13.34
N ARG A 141 -34.57 9.02 14.33
CA ARG A 141 -34.96 8.22 15.51
C ARG A 141 -35.90 7.08 15.11
N ASN A 142 -36.84 7.33 14.20
CA ASN A 142 -37.77 6.31 13.71
C ASN A 142 -37.03 5.22 12.93
N VAL A 143 -36.06 5.60 12.10
CA VAL A 143 -35.20 4.65 11.36
C VAL A 143 -34.38 3.78 12.31
N GLU A 144 -33.82 4.33 13.39
CA GLU A 144 -33.07 3.52 14.35
C GLU A 144 -33.96 2.52 15.11
N VAL A 145 -35.17 2.92 15.50
CA VAL A 145 -36.13 1.98 16.12
C VAL A 145 -36.46 0.83 15.15
N LEU A 146 -36.68 1.13 13.87
CA LEU A 146 -36.91 0.13 12.82
C LEU A 146 -35.71 -0.81 12.66
N LYS A 147 -34.49 -0.24 12.61
CA LYS A 147 -33.24 -1.00 12.50
C LYS A 147 -33.05 -1.94 13.69
N GLU A 148 -33.23 -1.46 14.92
CA GLU A 148 -33.12 -2.31 16.13
C GLU A 148 -34.11 -3.48 16.10
N ALA A 149 -35.37 -3.23 15.73
CA ALA A 149 -36.39 -4.27 15.63
C ALA A 149 -36.03 -5.32 14.58
N LEU A 150 -35.61 -4.89 13.39
CA LEU A 150 -35.25 -5.78 12.28
C LEU A 150 -33.98 -6.58 12.59
N VAL A 151 -32.90 -5.90 12.99
CA VAL A 151 -31.61 -6.54 13.31
C VAL A 151 -31.77 -7.54 14.47
N GLY A 152 -32.56 -7.18 15.48
CA GLY A 152 -32.90 -8.07 16.60
C GLY A 152 -33.65 -9.32 16.18
N LYS A 153 -34.75 -9.17 15.42
CA LYS A 153 -35.61 -10.31 15.03
C LYS A 153 -35.02 -11.18 13.93
N LEU A 154 -34.20 -10.61 13.04
CA LEU A 154 -33.52 -11.34 11.97
C LEU A 154 -32.21 -12.00 12.42
N GLY A 155 -31.80 -11.83 13.69
CA GLY A 155 -30.62 -12.47 14.25
C GLY A 155 -29.29 -11.80 13.86
N PHE A 156 -29.32 -10.59 13.30
CA PHE A 156 -28.13 -9.81 12.96
C PHE A 156 -27.59 -8.96 14.13
N LYS A 157 -28.18 -9.09 15.32
CA LYS A 157 -27.82 -8.30 16.50
C LYS A 157 -26.39 -8.60 16.91
N GLN A 158 -25.50 -7.62 16.78
CA GLN A 158 -24.17 -7.69 17.36
C GLN A 158 -24.27 -7.67 18.90
N ALA A 159 -23.38 -8.40 19.57
CA ALA A 159 -23.24 -8.35 21.03
C ALA A 159 -22.96 -6.90 21.44
N LYS A 160 -23.76 -6.36 22.35
CA LYS A 160 -23.60 -4.98 22.81
C LYS A 160 -22.46 -4.93 23.82
N THR A 161 -21.26 -4.57 23.36
CA THR A 161 -20.04 -4.46 24.18
C THR A 161 -20.25 -3.59 25.43
N TYR A 162 -21.03 -2.51 25.30
CA TYR A 162 -21.31 -1.57 26.39
C TYR A 162 -22.29 -2.10 27.44
N GLU A 163 -23.15 -3.08 27.13
CA GLU A 163 -24.05 -3.66 28.15
C GLU A 163 -23.21 -4.39 29.22
N THR A 164 -22.15 -5.09 28.81
CA THR A 164 -21.21 -5.75 29.72
C THR A 164 -20.41 -4.75 30.56
N GLU A 165 -19.93 -3.65 29.95
CA GLU A 165 -19.23 -2.57 30.68
C GLU A 165 -20.15 -1.90 31.71
N VAL A 166 -21.43 -1.69 31.37
CA VAL A 166 -22.42 -1.12 32.30
C VAL A 166 -22.74 -2.09 33.44
N GLU A 167 -22.85 -3.40 33.17
CA GLU A 167 -23.02 -4.42 34.21
C GLU A 167 -21.83 -4.43 35.19
N GLU A 168 -20.61 -4.29 34.68
CA GLU A 168 -19.40 -4.19 35.51
C GLU A 168 -19.42 -2.93 36.38
N LEU A 169 -19.78 -1.78 35.83
CA LEU A 169 -19.93 -0.52 36.58
C LEU A 169 -21.02 -0.63 37.66
N ILE A 170 -22.15 -1.26 37.35
CA ILE A 170 -23.23 -1.52 38.33
C ILE A 170 -22.73 -2.43 39.45
N SER A 171 -21.93 -3.45 39.11
CA SER A 171 -21.32 -4.36 40.08
C SER A 171 -20.36 -3.62 41.02
N LEU A 172 -19.46 -2.79 40.46
CA LEU A 172 -18.53 -1.96 41.22
C LEU A 172 -19.26 -1.00 42.16
N TYR A 173 -20.29 -0.31 41.65
CA TYR A 173 -21.12 0.58 42.46
C TYR A 173 -21.80 -0.14 43.62
N LYS A 174 -22.43 -1.31 43.37
CA LYS A 174 -23.07 -2.13 44.40
C LYS A 174 -22.07 -2.67 45.44
N ALA A 175 -20.82 -2.87 45.05
CA ALA A 175 -19.73 -3.27 45.93
C ALA A 175 -19.08 -2.10 46.68
N GLY A 176 -19.55 -0.86 46.50
CA GLY A 176 -18.97 0.33 47.13
C GLY A 176 -17.59 0.71 46.59
N ARG A 177 -17.24 0.25 45.37
CA ARG A 177 -15.97 0.49 44.70
C ARG A 177 -16.15 1.51 43.58
N SER A 178 -15.19 2.42 43.42
CA SER A 178 -15.10 3.29 42.24
C SER A 178 -14.31 2.62 41.13
N VAL A 179 -14.40 3.19 39.93
CA VAL A 179 -13.66 2.80 38.72
C VAL A 179 -12.19 3.28 38.78
N GLU A 180 -11.86 4.11 39.77
CA GLU A 180 -10.52 4.58 40.13
C GLU A 180 -9.89 3.68 41.20
#